data_AF-A0A0S8HUP8-F1
#
_entry.id   AF-A0A0S8HUP8-F1
#
_cell.length_a   1.000
_cell.length_b   1.000
_cell.length_c   1.000
_cell.angle_alpha   90.00
_cell.angle_beta   90.00
_cell.angle_gamma   90.00
#
_symmetry.space_group_name_H-M   'P 1'
#
loop_
_entity.id
_entity.type
_entity.pdbx_description
1 polymer ?
#
loop_
_entity_poly.entity_id
_entity_poly.type
_entity_poly.pdbx_seq_one_letter_code
_entity_poly.pdbx_strand_id
1 'polypeptide(L)'
;MKSTIIQTKKKAAFTIVELLTVMSIIVILIGLLVPAINMAKRYAQLVKQKAQFHSMDGAIELYNTEFEGYPPSNALDSAGESYCGAMKLCEAMMGQDLMGFHPNSLFRADGTDGVSFDFYNSNTESARIGTYLPLESADAYRISQIYGTQGNFVNDNFVLCDVYSQQTKTGIKTGMPILYFKANVSKTSHDASTPANDIFNYLDNDELVNFGMPWEAAPPAGPAHPISSTGFDTRYKINGNPVPSDPRIFYEHTRSEKITTISRPYKSDSYILLSAGFDGEYGTRDDVYNFDKSLIDFVDFIQQNP
;
A
#
# COMPACT_ATOMS: atom_id res chain seq x y z
N MET A 1 -26.26 -28.88 81.39
CA MET A 1 -26.50 -27.80 80.40
C MET A 1 -25.17 -27.43 79.74
N LYS A 2 -24.99 -27.72 78.45
CA LYS A 2 -23.78 -27.31 77.69
C LYS A 2 -24.12 -26.02 76.94
N SER A 3 -23.43 -24.93 77.27
CA SER A 3 -23.52 -23.65 76.57
C SER A 3 -22.77 -23.74 75.24
N THR A 4 -23.44 -23.49 74.12
CA THR A 4 -22.83 -23.48 72.79
C THR A 4 -22.53 -22.03 72.42
N ILE A 5 -21.25 -21.65 72.42
CA ILE A 5 -20.80 -20.30 72.04
C ILE A 5 -20.73 -20.23 70.52
N ILE A 6 -21.62 -19.45 69.90
CA ILE A 6 -21.59 -19.17 68.47
C ILE A 6 -20.52 -18.10 68.22
N GLN A 7 -19.32 -18.50 67.79
CA GLN A 7 -18.31 -17.54 67.31
C GLN A 7 -18.75 -16.94 65.97
N THR A 8 -19.21 -15.70 65.99
CA THR A 8 -19.38 -14.90 64.77
C THR A 8 -18.00 -14.55 64.20
N LYS A 9 -17.63 -15.16 63.07
CA LYS A 9 -16.43 -14.75 62.32
C LYS A 9 -16.58 -13.28 61.92
N LYS A 10 -15.70 -12.40 62.43
CA LYS A 10 -15.64 -11.00 61.99
C LYS A 10 -15.34 -11.00 60.49
N LYS A 11 -16.27 -10.50 59.68
CA LYS A 11 -16.00 -10.25 58.26
C LYS A 11 -14.98 -9.11 58.18
N ALA A 12 -13.79 -9.39 57.68
CA ALA A 12 -12.82 -8.35 57.37
C ALA A 12 -13.39 -7.49 56.24
N ALA A 13 -13.55 -6.20 56.48
CA ALA A 13 -13.95 -5.22 55.47
C ALA A 13 -12.70 -4.58 54.89
N PHE A 14 -12.66 -4.42 53.58
CA PHE A 14 -11.59 -3.71 52.88
C PHE A 14 -11.52 -2.26 53.34
N THR A 15 -10.31 -1.76 53.61
CA THR A 15 -10.08 -0.36 53.93
C THR A 15 -10.07 0.48 52.65
N ILE A 16 -10.44 1.76 52.77
CA ILE A 16 -10.37 2.73 51.67
C ILE A 16 -8.94 2.83 51.12
N VAL A 17 -7.93 2.74 52.00
CA VAL A 17 -6.52 2.80 51.62
C VAL A 17 -6.13 1.62 50.74
N GLU A 18 -6.52 0.39 51.10
CA GLU A 18 -6.26 -0.80 50.28
C GLU A 18 -6.91 -0.66 48.90
N LEU A 19 -8.17 -0.22 48.83
CA LEU A 19 -8.86 0.00 47.56
C LEU A 19 -8.14 1.06 46.70
N LEU A 20 -7.71 2.17 47.31
CA LEU A 20 -7.04 3.27 46.61
C LEU A 20 -5.67 2.85 46.08
N THR A 21 -4.91 2.05 46.85
CA THR A 21 -3.61 1.52 46.41
C THR A 21 -3.75 0.53 45.25
N VAL A 22 -4.80 -0.29 45.25
CA VAL A 22 -5.06 -1.22 44.14
C VAL A 22 -5.43 -0.45 42.88
N MET A 23 -6.31 0.55 42.99
CA MET A 23 -6.68 1.38 41.85
C MET A 23 -5.49 2.17 41.29
N SER A 24 -4.60 2.70 42.15
CA SER A 24 -3.41 3.43 41.68
C SER A 24 -2.44 2.52 40.91
N ILE A 25 -2.24 1.28 41.37
CA ILE A 25 -1.42 0.29 40.65
C ILE A 25 -2.06 -0.07 39.31
N ILE A 26 -3.37 -0.29 39.25
CA ILE A 26 -4.08 -0.61 37.99
C ILE A 26 -3.92 0.52 36.98
N VAL A 27 -4.07 1.79 37.40
CA VAL A 27 -3.91 2.95 36.50
C VAL A 27 -2.48 3.02 35.95
N ILE A 28 -1.47 2.79 36.79
CA ILE A 28 -0.06 2.76 36.35
C ILE A 28 0.17 1.63 35.34
N LEU A 29 -0.36 0.43 35.60
CA LEU A 29 -0.20 -0.72 34.71
C LEU A 29 -0.89 -0.49 33.36
N ILE A 30 -2.11 0.03 33.35
CA ILE A 30 -2.82 0.36 32.10
C ILE A 30 -2.07 1.45 31.33
N GLY A 31 -1.53 2.45 32.02
CA GLY A 31 -0.75 3.53 31.40
C GLY A 31 0.48 3.03 30.64
N LEU A 32 1.13 1.96 31.13
CA LEU A 32 2.27 1.33 30.44
C LEU A 32 1.83 0.32 29.36
N LEU A 33 0.65 -0.28 29.50
CA LEU A 33 0.17 -1.34 28.60
C LEU A 33 -0.33 -0.80 27.25
N VAL A 34 -1.06 0.32 27.25
CA VAL A 34 -1.65 0.89 26.03
C VAL A 34 -0.62 1.20 24.93
N PRO A 35 0.51 1.90 25.20
CA PRO A 35 1.50 2.18 24.15
C PRO A 35 2.13 0.88 23.61
N ALA A 36 2.43 -0.09 24.47
CA ALA A 36 2.99 -1.37 24.07
C ALA A 36 2.06 -2.16 23.13
N ILE A 37 0.74 -2.16 23.40
CA ILE A 37 -0.26 -2.82 22.52
C ILE A 37 -0.33 -2.13 21.17
N ASN A 38 -0.31 -0.80 21.12
CA ASN A 38 -0.37 -0.05 19.87
C ASN A 38 0.85 -0.35 18.98
N MET A 39 2.04 -0.38 19.58
CA MET A 39 3.28 -0.74 18.89
C MET A 39 3.23 -2.19 18.35
N ALA A 40 2.78 -3.14 19.17
CA ALA A 40 2.63 -4.53 18.75
C ALA A 40 1.63 -4.70 17.59
N LYS A 41 0.52 -3.96 17.61
CA LYS A 41 -0.47 -3.96 16.51
C LYS A 41 0.12 -3.40 15.22
N ARG A 42 0.85 -2.28 15.28
CA ARG A 42 1.53 -1.70 14.09
C ARG A 42 2.54 -2.68 13.50
N TYR A 43 3.35 -3.31 14.35
CA TYR A 43 4.30 -4.34 13.92
C TYR A 43 3.59 -5.54 13.27
N ALA A 44 2.47 -6.00 13.84
CA ALA A 44 1.68 -7.07 13.24
C ALA A 44 1.13 -6.70 11.86
N GLN A 45 0.70 -5.44 11.66
CA GLN A 45 0.26 -4.95 10.35
C GLN A 45 1.41 -4.92 9.34
N LEU A 46 2.60 -4.45 9.74
CA LEU A 46 3.80 -4.49 8.91
C LEU A 46 4.16 -5.93 8.47
N VAL A 47 4.14 -6.87 9.42
CA VAL A 47 4.39 -8.29 9.11
C VAL A 47 3.33 -8.84 8.15
N LYS A 48 2.06 -8.46 8.33
CA LYS A 48 0.97 -8.84 7.42
C LYS A 48 1.20 -8.25 6.02
N GLN A 49 1.64 -6.99 5.91
CA GLN A 49 1.98 -6.36 4.62
C GLN A 49 3.12 -7.08 3.91
N LYS A 50 4.19 -7.41 4.65
CA LYS A 50 5.32 -8.19 4.08
C LYS A 50 4.87 -9.59 3.62
N ALA A 51 3.95 -10.23 4.34
CA ALA A 51 3.38 -11.50 3.91
C ALA A 51 2.50 -11.37 2.65
N GLN A 52 1.75 -10.27 2.52
CA GLN A 52 1.00 -9.96 1.29
C GLN A 52 1.96 -9.78 0.10
N PHE A 53 3.03 -9.00 0.26
CA PHE A 53 4.06 -8.84 -0.77
C PHE A 53 4.75 -10.15 -1.11
N HIS A 54 5.04 -11.01 -0.15
CA HIS A 54 5.60 -12.33 -0.44
C HIS A 54 4.67 -13.19 -1.31
N SER A 55 3.36 -13.12 -1.06
CA SER A 55 2.36 -13.82 -1.86
C SER A 55 2.27 -13.23 -3.27
N MET A 56 2.32 -11.90 -3.39
CA MET A 56 2.38 -11.19 -4.67
C MET A 56 3.66 -11.50 -5.44
N ASP A 57 4.81 -11.57 -4.77
CA ASP A 57 6.08 -11.91 -5.40
C ASP A 57 6.02 -13.31 -6.02
N GLY A 58 5.46 -14.30 -5.30
CA GLY A 58 5.24 -15.64 -5.85
C GLY A 58 4.33 -15.64 -7.09
N ALA A 59 3.26 -14.84 -7.08
CA ALA A 59 2.34 -14.70 -8.21
C ALA A 59 2.98 -14.01 -9.42
N ILE A 60 3.74 -12.93 -9.19
CA ILE A 60 4.44 -12.18 -10.24
C ILE A 60 5.56 -13.02 -10.86
N GLU A 61 6.29 -13.81 -10.06
CA GLU A 61 7.32 -14.72 -10.59
C GLU A 61 6.71 -15.89 -11.39
N LEU A 62 5.53 -16.36 -11.00
CA LEU A 62 4.79 -17.35 -11.79
C LEU A 62 4.38 -16.76 -13.14
N TYR A 63 3.83 -15.55 -13.16
CA TYR A 63 3.54 -14.82 -14.40
C TYR A 63 4.80 -14.65 -15.27
N ASN A 64 5.92 -14.23 -14.67
CA ASN A 64 7.19 -14.06 -15.37
C ASN A 64 7.71 -15.38 -16.00
N THR A 65 7.50 -16.51 -15.31
CA THR A 65 7.87 -17.83 -15.82
C THR A 65 7.01 -18.24 -17.01
N GLU A 66 5.73 -17.88 -17.02
CA GLU A 66 4.79 -18.23 -18.09
C GLU A 66 4.89 -17.32 -19.32
N PHE A 67 5.14 -16.03 -19.13
CA PHE A 67 5.13 -15.01 -20.20
C PHE A 67 6.51 -14.43 -20.53
N GLU A 68 7.58 -14.96 -19.94
CA GLU A 68 8.97 -14.52 -20.14
C GLU A 68 9.20 -13.02 -19.89
N GLY A 69 8.42 -12.45 -18.98
CA GLY A 69 8.58 -11.05 -18.59
C GLY A 69 7.58 -10.62 -17.52
N TYR A 70 7.98 -9.62 -16.74
CA TYR A 70 7.09 -9.00 -15.76
C TYR A 70 5.99 -8.15 -16.42
N PRO A 71 4.79 -8.04 -15.80
CA PRO A 71 3.69 -7.21 -16.30
C PRO A 71 4.13 -5.77 -16.60
N PRO A 72 3.60 -5.12 -17.64
CA PRO A 72 3.93 -3.72 -17.93
C PRO A 72 3.42 -2.78 -16.84
N SER A 73 4.13 -1.67 -16.60
CA SER A 73 3.74 -0.66 -15.61
C SER A 73 3.43 0.72 -16.20
N ASN A 74 3.56 0.92 -17.52
CA ASN A 74 3.45 2.24 -18.15
C ASN A 74 2.17 3.00 -17.73
N ALA A 75 2.25 4.33 -17.60
CA ALA A 75 1.10 5.15 -17.21
C ALA A 75 -0.10 5.06 -18.18
N LEU A 76 0.20 4.92 -19.48
CA LEU A 76 -0.78 4.86 -20.55
C LEU A 76 -0.77 3.48 -21.22
N ASP A 77 -1.89 3.11 -21.81
CA ASP A 77 -1.98 1.94 -22.69
C ASP A 77 -1.56 2.25 -24.14
N SER A 78 -1.72 1.28 -25.03
CA SER A 78 -1.37 1.42 -26.45
C SER A 78 -2.27 2.39 -27.25
N ALA A 79 -3.46 2.73 -26.75
CA ALA A 79 -4.31 3.78 -27.29
C ALA A 79 -3.98 5.18 -26.73
N GLY A 80 -3.08 5.27 -25.75
CA GLY A 80 -2.79 6.53 -25.05
C GLY A 80 -3.80 6.83 -23.94
N GLU A 81 -4.60 5.85 -23.54
CA GLU A 81 -5.56 5.98 -22.45
C GLU A 81 -4.91 5.69 -21.11
N SER A 82 -5.40 6.35 -20.06
CA SER A 82 -4.91 6.18 -18.70
C SER A 82 -5.10 4.75 -18.19
N TYR A 83 -3.99 4.06 -17.93
CA TYR A 83 -3.99 2.70 -17.40
C TYR A 83 -2.70 2.43 -16.64
N CYS A 84 -2.70 2.80 -15.36
CA CYS A 84 -1.50 2.84 -14.53
C CYS A 84 -0.96 1.45 -14.18
N GLY A 85 0.30 1.40 -13.71
CA GLY A 85 0.98 0.17 -13.37
C GLY A 85 0.27 -0.67 -12.31
N ALA A 86 -0.35 -0.04 -11.31
CA ALA A 86 -1.14 -0.74 -10.28
C ALA A 86 -2.34 -1.50 -10.87
N MET A 87 -3.03 -0.92 -11.87
CA MET A 87 -4.14 -1.59 -12.55
C MET A 87 -3.66 -2.72 -13.45
N LYS A 88 -2.58 -2.49 -14.20
CA LYS A 88 -1.96 -3.51 -15.06
C LYS A 88 -1.47 -4.70 -14.26
N LEU A 89 -0.91 -4.46 -13.06
CA LEU A 89 -0.56 -5.54 -12.15
C LEU A 89 -1.81 -6.32 -11.72
N CYS A 90 -2.88 -5.63 -11.32
CA CYS A 90 -4.13 -6.28 -10.92
C CYS A 90 -4.70 -7.15 -12.06
N GLU A 91 -4.70 -6.63 -13.29
CA GLU A 91 -5.07 -7.37 -14.49
C GLU A 91 -4.20 -8.62 -14.67
N ALA A 92 -2.87 -8.49 -14.59
CA ALA A 92 -1.98 -9.64 -14.74
C ALA A 92 -2.23 -10.72 -13.68
N MET A 93 -2.55 -10.32 -12.45
CA MET A 93 -2.72 -11.25 -11.34
C MET A 93 -4.11 -11.92 -11.32
N MET A 94 -5.16 -11.20 -11.70
CA MET A 94 -6.54 -11.67 -11.53
C MET A 94 -7.46 -11.45 -12.73
N GLY A 95 -7.02 -10.73 -13.77
CA GLY A 95 -7.87 -10.28 -14.87
C GLY A 95 -8.64 -8.99 -14.53
N GLN A 96 -9.17 -8.31 -15.55
CA GLN A 96 -9.93 -7.06 -15.36
C GLN A 96 -11.29 -7.26 -14.66
N ASP A 97 -11.84 -8.47 -14.70
CA ASP A 97 -13.08 -8.87 -14.04
C ASP A 97 -12.87 -9.82 -12.85
N LEU A 98 -11.60 -10.02 -12.44
CA LEU A 98 -11.18 -10.95 -11.39
C LEU A 98 -11.44 -12.44 -11.67
N MET A 99 -11.75 -12.80 -12.93
CA MET A 99 -12.04 -14.17 -13.36
C MET A 99 -10.88 -14.82 -14.13
N GLY A 100 -9.66 -14.31 -13.94
CA GLY A 100 -8.46 -14.84 -14.56
C GLY A 100 -7.90 -13.96 -15.67
N PHE A 101 -6.60 -14.10 -15.92
CA PHE A 101 -5.86 -13.32 -16.91
C PHE A 101 -5.96 -13.95 -18.30
N HIS A 102 -6.23 -13.15 -19.34
CA HIS A 102 -6.23 -13.64 -20.70
C HIS A 102 -4.80 -13.59 -21.29
N PRO A 103 -4.21 -14.71 -21.78
CA PRO A 103 -2.81 -14.77 -22.23
C PRO A 103 -2.44 -13.76 -23.32
N ASN A 104 -3.39 -13.45 -24.21
CA ASN A 104 -3.17 -12.51 -25.31
C ASN A 104 -3.52 -11.05 -24.96
N SER A 105 -3.74 -10.73 -23.68
CA SER A 105 -4.07 -9.35 -23.31
C SER A 105 -2.96 -8.39 -23.72
N LEU A 106 -3.38 -7.24 -24.26
CA LEU A 106 -2.48 -6.13 -24.61
C LEU A 106 -2.36 -5.09 -23.50
N PHE A 107 -2.90 -5.37 -22.30
CA PHE A 107 -2.96 -4.43 -21.17
C PHE A 107 -3.55 -3.09 -21.57
N ARG A 108 -4.73 -3.14 -22.19
CA ARG A 108 -5.51 -1.97 -22.59
C ARG A 108 -6.58 -1.69 -21.55
N ALA A 109 -6.84 -0.42 -21.28
CA ALA A 109 -7.84 -0.02 -20.29
C ALA A 109 -9.23 -0.57 -20.63
N ASP A 110 -9.52 -0.71 -21.92
CA ASP A 110 -10.77 -1.22 -22.49
C ASP A 110 -10.90 -2.74 -22.52
N GLY A 111 -9.82 -3.48 -22.22
CA GLY A 111 -9.82 -4.94 -22.24
C GLY A 111 -9.93 -5.55 -23.65
N THR A 112 -9.75 -4.74 -24.71
CA THR A 112 -9.91 -5.18 -26.09
C THR A 112 -8.57 -5.30 -26.82
N ASP A 113 -8.58 -5.79 -28.06
CA ASP A 113 -7.46 -5.71 -29.01
C ASP A 113 -7.34 -4.34 -29.71
N GLY A 114 -8.21 -3.39 -29.38
CA GLY A 114 -8.33 -2.09 -30.04
C GLY A 114 -9.11 -2.12 -31.37
N VAL A 115 -9.71 -3.26 -31.74
CA VAL A 115 -10.45 -3.43 -32.99
C VAL A 115 -11.85 -3.95 -32.74
N SER A 116 -11.99 -5.19 -32.26
CA SER A 116 -13.30 -5.86 -32.09
C SER A 116 -13.27 -7.02 -31.12
N PHE A 117 -12.09 -7.49 -30.72
CA PHE A 117 -11.96 -8.60 -29.79
C PHE A 117 -11.90 -8.07 -28.36
N ASP A 118 -12.80 -8.54 -27.51
CA ASP A 118 -12.80 -8.25 -26.08
C ASP A 118 -12.26 -9.49 -25.33
N PHE A 119 -11.17 -9.30 -24.58
CA PHE A 119 -10.51 -10.34 -23.81
C PHE A 119 -11.27 -10.71 -22.54
N TYR A 120 -12.15 -9.83 -22.04
CA TYR A 120 -12.82 -9.95 -20.75
C TYR A 120 -14.35 -10.04 -20.86
N ASN A 121 -14.85 -10.94 -21.73
CA ASN A 121 -16.27 -11.28 -21.85
C ASN A 121 -16.58 -12.76 -21.49
N SER A 122 -17.87 -13.10 -21.40
CA SER A 122 -18.32 -14.45 -21.05
C SER A 122 -17.89 -15.56 -22.01
N ASN A 123 -17.53 -15.23 -23.25
CA ASN A 123 -17.11 -16.22 -24.26
C ASN A 123 -15.61 -16.52 -24.20
N THR A 124 -14.81 -15.66 -23.58
CA THR A 124 -13.36 -15.83 -23.47
C THR A 124 -12.92 -16.47 -22.15
N GLU A 125 -13.83 -16.68 -21.20
CA GLU A 125 -13.53 -17.21 -19.86
C GLU A 125 -12.72 -18.52 -19.90
N SER A 126 -13.07 -19.46 -20.79
CA SER A 126 -12.36 -20.73 -20.92
C SER A 126 -10.93 -20.63 -21.46
N ALA A 127 -10.58 -19.50 -22.09
CA ALA A 127 -9.23 -19.24 -22.62
C ALA A 127 -8.33 -18.55 -21.58
N ARG A 128 -8.88 -18.14 -20.44
CA ARG A 128 -8.14 -17.41 -19.40
C ARG A 128 -7.41 -18.37 -18.48
N ILE A 129 -6.23 -17.94 -18.05
CA ILE A 129 -5.49 -18.59 -16.99
C ILE A 129 -6.14 -18.17 -15.67
N GLY A 130 -6.31 -19.13 -14.76
CA GLY A 130 -6.88 -18.86 -13.44
C GLY A 130 -6.11 -17.77 -12.70
N THR A 131 -6.74 -17.21 -11.67
CA THR A 131 -6.14 -16.13 -10.88
C THR A 131 -4.86 -16.60 -10.18
N TYR A 132 -3.77 -15.83 -10.32
CA TYR A 132 -2.51 -16.11 -9.63
C TYR A 132 -2.59 -15.83 -8.12
N LEU A 133 -3.45 -14.86 -7.76
CA LEU A 133 -3.76 -14.54 -6.37
C LEU A 133 -5.15 -15.06 -6.00
N PRO A 134 -5.35 -15.60 -4.78
CA PRO A 134 -6.68 -15.94 -4.31
C PRO A 134 -7.54 -14.69 -4.13
N LEU A 135 -8.77 -14.72 -4.64
CA LEU A 135 -9.76 -13.64 -4.50
C LEU A 135 -9.97 -13.21 -3.03
N GLU A 136 -9.89 -14.15 -2.09
CA GLU A 136 -10.08 -13.88 -0.66
C GLU A 136 -8.94 -13.10 -0.01
N SER A 137 -7.73 -13.15 -0.58
CA SER A 137 -6.52 -12.53 -0.03
C SER A 137 -5.98 -11.38 -0.85
N ALA A 138 -6.51 -11.16 -2.06
CA ALA A 138 -5.99 -10.17 -3.00
C ALA A 138 -6.41 -8.73 -2.66
N ASP A 139 -7.37 -8.52 -1.75
CA ASP A 139 -7.87 -7.21 -1.33
C ASP A 139 -8.06 -6.26 -2.54
N ALA A 140 -8.71 -6.76 -3.60
CA ALA A 140 -8.91 -6.04 -4.85
C ALA A 140 -10.20 -5.21 -4.84
N TYR A 141 -10.09 -3.93 -5.15
CA TYR A 141 -11.22 -3.01 -5.19
C TYR A 141 -11.21 -2.19 -6.47
N ARG A 142 -12.40 -1.80 -6.94
CA ARG A 142 -12.50 -0.87 -8.07
C ARG A 142 -12.10 0.54 -7.62
N ILE A 143 -11.52 1.34 -8.51
CA ILE A 143 -11.13 2.72 -8.19
C ILE A 143 -12.33 3.56 -7.74
N SER A 144 -13.48 3.45 -8.42
CA SER A 144 -14.69 4.19 -8.03
C SER A 144 -15.19 3.80 -6.64
N GLN A 145 -14.96 2.56 -6.21
CA GLN A 145 -15.30 2.11 -4.87
C GLN A 145 -14.40 2.72 -3.81
N ILE A 146 -13.12 2.95 -4.13
CA ILE A 146 -12.15 3.55 -3.21
C ILE A 146 -12.37 5.08 -3.12
N TYR A 147 -12.39 5.75 -4.27
CA TYR A 147 -12.32 7.21 -4.36
C TYR A 147 -13.67 7.89 -4.67
N GLY A 148 -14.70 7.13 -5.03
CA GLY A 148 -16.02 7.67 -5.43
C GLY A 148 -16.07 8.20 -6.86
N THR A 149 -14.95 8.15 -7.59
CA THR A 149 -14.80 8.57 -8.98
C THR A 149 -13.64 7.83 -9.63
N GLN A 150 -13.69 7.63 -10.95
CA GLN A 150 -12.59 7.03 -11.73
C GLN A 150 -11.62 8.07 -12.31
N GLY A 151 -11.83 9.37 -12.07
CA GLY A 151 -10.96 10.43 -12.61
C GLY A 151 -10.86 10.38 -14.14
N ASN A 152 -9.65 10.40 -14.70
CA ASN A 152 -9.46 10.25 -16.16
C ASN A 152 -9.22 8.80 -16.59
N PHE A 153 -9.30 7.82 -15.68
CA PHE A 153 -9.29 6.42 -16.08
C PHE A 153 -10.55 6.13 -16.91
N VAL A 154 -10.36 5.53 -18.08
CA VAL A 154 -11.44 5.23 -19.03
C VAL A 154 -12.46 4.28 -18.43
N ASN A 155 -11.97 3.26 -17.73
CA ASN A 155 -12.77 2.21 -17.12
C ASN A 155 -12.51 2.11 -15.61
N ASP A 156 -13.54 1.67 -14.89
CA ASP A 156 -13.49 1.42 -13.46
C ASP A 156 -12.79 0.10 -13.14
N ASN A 157 -11.48 0.07 -13.38
CA ASN A 157 -10.64 -1.10 -13.22
C ASN A 157 -10.28 -1.36 -11.74
N PHE A 158 -9.87 -2.59 -11.45
CA PHE A 158 -9.46 -3.00 -10.11
C PHE A 158 -8.01 -2.65 -9.83
N VAL A 159 -7.73 -2.37 -8.56
CA VAL A 159 -6.39 -2.28 -7.99
C VAL A 159 -6.31 -3.15 -6.75
N LEU A 160 -5.12 -3.67 -6.47
CA LEU A 160 -4.83 -4.39 -5.22
C LEU A 160 -4.55 -3.37 -4.12
N CYS A 161 -5.17 -3.52 -2.96
CA CYS A 161 -4.97 -2.63 -1.82
C CYS A 161 -4.07 -3.27 -0.75
N ASP A 162 -3.39 -2.42 0.01
CA ASP A 162 -2.57 -2.83 1.14
C ASP A 162 -3.41 -3.18 2.38
N VAL A 163 -2.74 -3.74 3.39
CA VAL A 163 -3.42 -4.24 4.59
C VAL A 163 -3.86 -3.13 5.57
N TYR A 164 -3.46 -1.88 5.33
CA TYR A 164 -3.66 -0.75 6.24
C TYR A 164 -5.04 -0.13 6.07
N SER A 165 -6.06 -0.95 6.30
CA SER A 165 -7.44 -0.58 6.01
C SER A 165 -7.97 0.58 6.86
N GLN A 166 -8.49 1.61 6.21
CA GLN A 166 -9.19 2.75 6.82
C GLN A 166 -10.58 2.91 6.18
N GLN A 167 -11.47 3.63 6.85
CA GLN A 167 -12.80 3.92 6.30
C GLN A 167 -12.68 5.05 5.27
N THR A 168 -12.99 4.77 4.01
CA THR A 168 -12.98 5.74 2.93
C THR A 168 -14.22 6.64 2.98
N LYS A 169 -14.21 7.72 2.20
CA LYS A 169 -15.38 8.60 2.03
C LYS A 169 -16.58 7.92 1.37
N THR A 170 -16.35 6.86 0.60
CA THR A 170 -17.42 6.03 0.01
C THR A 170 -18.06 5.10 1.04
N GLY A 171 -17.46 4.95 2.23
CA GLY A 171 -17.94 4.10 3.31
C GLY A 171 -17.37 2.68 3.30
N ILE A 172 -16.55 2.33 2.31
CA ILE A 172 -15.85 1.05 2.24
C ILE A 172 -14.63 1.10 3.15
N LYS A 173 -14.26 -0.04 3.73
CA LYS A 173 -13.05 -0.17 4.53
C LYS A 173 -11.98 -0.86 3.70
N THR A 174 -10.98 -0.10 3.25
CA THR A 174 -9.89 -0.60 2.41
C THR A 174 -8.59 0.17 2.68
N GLY A 175 -7.46 -0.41 2.28
CA GLY A 175 -6.14 0.21 2.36
C GLY A 175 -5.84 1.08 1.15
N MET A 176 -4.60 1.57 1.06
CA MET A 176 -4.13 2.29 -0.12
C MET A 176 -3.85 1.32 -1.26
N PRO A 177 -4.03 1.70 -2.53
CA PRO A 177 -3.58 0.89 -3.65
C PRO A 177 -2.09 0.51 -3.53
N ILE A 178 -1.70 -0.68 -3.93
CA ILE A 178 -0.29 -1.05 -4.02
C ILE A 178 0.23 -0.55 -5.36
N LEU A 179 1.26 0.29 -5.33
CA LEU A 179 1.89 0.80 -6.54
C LEU A 179 2.88 -0.23 -7.09
N TYR A 180 2.86 -0.40 -8.42
CA TYR A 180 3.71 -1.35 -9.13
C TYR A 180 4.54 -0.65 -10.20
N PHE A 181 5.85 -0.90 -10.17
CA PHE A 181 6.80 -0.35 -11.13
C PHE A 181 7.64 -1.48 -11.72
N LYS A 182 7.57 -1.68 -13.03
CA LYS A 182 8.41 -2.64 -13.75
C LYS A 182 9.76 -2.00 -14.06
N ALA A 183 10.85 -2.73 -13.83
CA ALA A 183 12.18 -2.25 -14.21
C ALA A 183 12.35 -2.26 -15.74
N ASN A 184 12.84 -1.15 -16.29
CA ASN A 184 13.35 -1.08 -17.64
C ASN A 184 14.85 -1.36 -17.67
N VAL A 185 15.21 -2.62 -17.89
CA VAL A 185 16.61 -3.08 -17.90
C VAL A 185 17.47 -2.48 -19.02
N SER A 186 16.84 -1.86 -20.02
CA SER A 186 17.57 -1.15 -21.10
C SER A 186 18.01 0.26 -20.70
N LYS A 187 17.52 0.75 -19.55
CA LYS A 187 17.80 2.09 -19.02
C LYS A 187 18.78 2.00 -17.86
N THR A 188 19.47 3.11 -17.59
CA THR A 188 20.52 3.16 -16.56
C THR A 188 20.40 4.37 -15.63
N SER A 189 19.50 5.30 -15.92
CA SER A 189 19.30 6.50 -15.10
C SER A 189 18.43 6.19 -13.88
N HIS A 190 18.54 7.06 -12.88
CA HIS A 190 17.76 7.04 -11.65
C HIS A 190 17.61 8.48 -11.12
N ASP A 191 16.88 9.32 -11.86
CA ASP A 191 16.68 10.74 -11.57
C ASP A 191 15.33 11.29 -12.08
N ALA A 192 14.56 11.88 -11.17
CA ALA A 192 13.25 12.47 -11.43
C ALA A 192 13.21 13.55 -12.52
N SER A 193 14.35 14.15 -12.88
CA SER A 193 14.41 15.16 -13.94
C SER A 193 14.16 14.58 -15.34
N THR A 194 14.49 13.30 -15.57
CA THR A 194 14.34 12.64 -16.87
C THR A 194 13.72 11.24 -16.74
N PRO A 195 12.47 11.14 -16.24
CA PRO A 195 11.85 9.87 -15.85
C PRO A 195 11.75 8.85 -16.99
N ALA A 196 11.64 9.31 -18.25
CA ALA A 196 11.61 8.44 -19.43
C ALA A 196 12.94 7.69 -19.70
N ASN A 197 14.04 8.11 -19.08
CA ASN A 197 15.34 7.47 -19.19
C ASN A 197 15.72 6.62 -17.99
N ASP A 198 14.85 6.56 -16.97
CA ASP A 198 15.12 5.84 -15.74
C ASP A 198 14.74 4.36 -15.82
N ILE A 199 15.33 3.59 -14.92
CA ILE A 199 14.99 2.18 -14.72
C ILE A 199 13.56 2.03 -14.23
N PHE A 200 13.13 2.87 -13.29
CA PHE A 200 11.76 2.97 -12.82
C PHE A 200 11.23 4.35 -13.11
N ASN A 201 10.02 4.41 -13.65
CA ASN A 201 9.36 5.66 -13.98
C ASN A 201 8.25 5.95 -12.96
N TYR A 202 8.39 6.99 -12.14
CA TYR A 202 7.35 7.34 -11.17
C TYR A 202 5.99 7.69 -11.84
N LEU A 203 6.02 8.16 -13.10
CA LEU A 203 4.82 8.51 -13.86
C LEU A 203 3.89 7.32 -14.09
N ASP A 204 4.41 6.09 -14.03
CA ASP A 204 3.67 4.84 -14.19
C ASP A 204 2.43 4.74 -13.30
N ASN A 205 2.45 5.40 -12.13
CA ASN A 205 1.32 5.45 -11.21
C ASN A 205 0.89 6.87 -10.83
N ASP A 206 1.43 7.90 -11.47
CA ASP A 206 1.25 9.29 -11.03
C ASP A 206 -0.22 9.72 -11.02
N GLU A 207 -1.01 9.28 -12.00
CA GLU A 207 -2.44 9.58 -12.00
C GLU A 207 -3.16 9.01 -10.77
N LEU A 208 -2.83 7.78 -10.36
CA LEU A 208 -3.40 7.15 -9.18
C LEU A 208 -2.93 7.84 -7.90
N VAL A 209 -1.66 8.21 -7.84
CA VAL A 209 -1.09 8.99 -6.72
C VAL A 209 -1.79 10.35 -6.62
N ASN A 210 -2.06 11.05 -7.73
CA ASN A 210 -2.68 12.36 -7.70
C ASN A 210 -4.13 12.38 -7.14
N PHE A 211 -4.80 11.23 -6.96
CA PHE A 211 -6.10 11.17 -6.24
C PHE A 211 -5.96 11.52 -4.75
N GLY A 212 -4.75 11.41 -4.17
CA GLY A 212 -4.53 11.61 -2.74
C GLY A 212 -5.03 10.44 -1.90
N MET A 213 -5.45 10.72 -0.67
CA MET A 213 -5.92 9.70 0.27
C MET A 213 -7.45 9.51 0.18
N PRO A 214 -7.96 8.27 0.07
CA PRO A 214 -9.40 7.97 -0.07
C PRO A 214 -10.30 8.46 1.08
N TRP A 215 -9.73 8.65 2.27
CA TRP A 215 -10.44 9.15 3.46
C TRP A 215 -10.41 10.68 3.58
N GLU A 216 -9.64 11.38 2.73
CA GLU A 216 -9.52 12.83 2.76
C GLU A 216 -10.12 13.51 1.53
N ALA A 217 -10.10 14.84 1.50
CA ALA A 217 -10.48 15.58 0.29
C ALA A 217 -9.41 15.34 -0.78
N ALA A 218 -9.84 15.11 -2.02
CA ALA A 218 -8.90 15.00 -3.13
C ALA A 218 -8.12 16.33 -3.28
N PRO A 219 -6.83 16.28 -3.68
CA PRO A 219 -6.08 17.47 -4.05
C PRO A 219 -6.79 18.29 -5.14
N PRO A 220 -6.70 19.64 -5.12
CA PRO A 220 -5.94 20.48 -4.20
C PRO A 220 -6.69 20.84 -2.90
N ALA A 221 -7.92 20.35 -2.70
CA ALA A 221 -8.72 20.67 -1.52
C ALA A 221 -8.25 19.93 -0.26
N GLY A 222 -7.61 18.77 -0.42
CA GLY A 222 -6.86 18.09 0.62
C GLY A 222 -5.38 17.91 0.26
N PRO A 223 -4.61 17.26 1.14
CA PRO A 223 -3.18 17.04 0.97
C PRO A 223 -2.91 16.06 -0.18
N ALA A 224 -1.90 16.39 -0.99
CA ALA A 224 -1.31 15.47 -1.94
C ALA A 224 -0.31 14.53 -1.24
N HIS A 225 -0.04 13.38 -1.85
CA HIS A 225 1.04 12.51 -1.37
C HIS A 225 2.41 13.20 -1.56
N PRO A 226 3.38 12.98 -0.64
CA PRO A 226 4.73 13.48 -0.82
C PRO A 226 5.36 13.15 -2.18
N ILE A 227 5.19 11.93 -2.72
CA ILE A 227 5.76 11.55 -4.04
C ILE A 227 4.99 12.08 -5.27
N SER A 228 3.85 12.76 -5.10
CA SER A 228 3.03 13.22 -6.24
C SER A 228 3.81 14.15 -7.17
N SER A 229 3.52 14.12 -8.48
CA SER A 229 4.08 15.11 -9.42
C SER A 229 3.56 16.52 -9.21
N THR A 230 2.37 16.63 -8.63
CA THR A 230 1.66 17.89 -8.46
C THR A 230 0.96 17.97 -7.11
N GLY A 231 0.81 19.20 -6.63
CA GLY A 231 0.08 19.48 -5.40
C GLY A 231 1.00 19.77 -4.22
N PHE A 232 0.38 19.96 -3.08
CA PHE A 232 1.05 20.33 -1.84
C PHE A 232 0.55 19.43 -0.73
N ASP A 233 1.46 18.98 0.12
CA ASP A 233 1.05 18.52 1.43
C ASP A 233 0.59 19.75 2.24
N THR A 234 -0.70 19.76 2.54
CA THR A 234 -1.35 20.83 3.30
C THR A 234 -1.24 20.62 4.81
N ARG A 235 -0.87 19.42 5.27
CA ARG A 235 -0.69 19.06 6.68
C ARG A 235 0.65 19.57 7.21
N TYR A 236 1.73 19.40 6.44
CA TYR A 236 3.04 19.91 6.80
C TYR A 236 3.32 21.29 6.19
N LYS A 237 3.87 22.21 7.01
CA LYS A 237 4.14 23.59 6.59
C LYS A 237 5.55 24.01 6.96
N ILE A 238 6.30 24.52 5.99
CA ILE A 238 7.60 25.15 6.20
C ILE A 238 7.43 26.65 6.07
N ASN A 239 7.76 27.40 7.13
CA ASN A 239 7.59 28.87 7.18
C ASN A 239 6.15 29.34 6.85
N GLY A 240 5.15 28.55 7.26
CA GLY A 240 3.73 28.84 7.02
C GLY A 240 3.21 28.47 5.63
N ASN A 241 4.07 28.04 4.70
CA ASN A 241 3.68 27.58 3.37
C ASN A 241 3.54 26.04 3.36
N PRO A 242 2.50 25.49 2.70
CA PRO A 242 2.40 24.07 2.41
C PRO A 242 3.65 23.54 1.73
N VAL A 243 4.06 22.32 2.06
CA VAL A 243 5.23 21.70 1.43
C VAL A 243 4.84 21.17 0.05
N PRO A 244 5.57 21.51 -1.02
CA PRO A 244 5.29 20.96 -2.34
C PRO A 244 5.57 19.45 -2.35
N SER A 245 4.70 18.71 -3.01
CA SER A 245 5.00 17.33 -3.40
C SER A 245 6.19 17.29 -4.35
N ASP A 246 6.98 16.21 -4.29
CA ASP A 246 8.22 16.09 -5.04
C ASP A 246 8.49 14.63 -5.45
N PRO A 247 8.41 14.30 -6.75
CA PRO A 247 8.73 12.97 -7.26
C PRO A 247 10.16 12.52 -6.97
N ARG A 248 11.09 13.44 -6.67
CA ARG A 248 12.46 13.07 -6.27
C ARG A 248 12.48 12.15 -5.05
N ILE A 249 11.47 12.26 -4.17
CA ILE A 249 11.33 11.39 -2.99
C ILE A 249 11.26 9.92 -3.40
N PHE A 250 10.54 9.58 -4.49
CA PHE A 250 10.47 8.21 -5.00
C PHE A 250 11.87 7.68 -5.35
N TYR A 251 12.68 8.48 -6.04
CA TYR A 251 14.03 8.07 -6.43
C TYR A 251 14.98 7.99 -5.24
N GLU A 252 14.85 8.90 -4.27
CA GLU A 252 15.64 8.83 -3.04
C GLU A 252 15.32 7.59 -2.22
N HIS A 253 14.04 7.24 -2.07
CA HIS A 253 13.60 6.09 -1.27
C HIS A 253 13.90 4.74 -1.93
N THR A 254 13.90 4.68 -3.26
CA THR A 254 14.20 3.44 -4.01
C THR A 254 15.69 3.26 -4.30
N ARG A 255 16.54 4.25 -4.02
CA ARG A 255 17.99 4.19 -4.26
C ARG A 255 18.68 3.17 -3.34
N SER A 256 19.52 2.32 -3.93
CA SER A 256 20.38 1.40 -3.18
C SER A 256 21.54 2.12 -2.51
N GLU A 257 21.60 2.04 -1.18
CA GLU A 257 22.71 2.60 -0.38
C GLU A 257 24.04 1.85 -0.58
N LYS A 258 23.96 0.58 -1.00
CA LYS A 258 25.14 -0.27 -1.23
C LYS A 258 25.99 0.20 -2.41
N ILE A 259 25.43 1.00 -3.31
CA ILE A 259 26.09 1.49 -4.52
C ILE A 259 26.27 3.00 -4.36
N THR A 260 27.48 3.41 -4.00
CA THR A 260 27.81 4.82 -3.72
C THR A 260 28.36 5.55 -4.95
N THR A 261 28.86 4.82 -5.94
CA THR A 261 29.52 5.38 -7.13
C THR A 261 28.55 5.91 -8.18
N ILE A 262 27.36 5.30 -8.29
CA ILE A 262 26.29 5.70 -9.20
C ILE A 262 24.95 5.58 -8.49
N SER A 263 24.00 6.46 -8.81
CA SER A 263 22.62 6.34 -8.33
C SER A 263 21.97 5.15 -9.04
N ARG A 264 21.66 4.07 -8.29
CA ARG A 264 20.99 2.88 -8.84
C ARG A 264 19.92 2.41 -7.86
N PRO A 265 18.72 2.04 -8.34
CA PRO A 265 17.66 1.57 -7.46
C PRO A 265 17.90 0.15 -6.96
N TYR A 266 17.22 -0.21 -5.87
CA TYR A 266 16.96 -1.61 -5.53
C TYR A 266 16.18 -2.30 -6.66
N LYS A 267 16.37 -3.62 -6.81
CA LYS A 267 15.64 -4.46 -7.78
C LYS A 267 15.67 -3.94 -9.23
N SER A 268 16.78 -3.34 -9.66
CA SER A 268 16.92 -2.71 -11.00
C SER A 268 16.71 -3.62 -12.21
N ASP A 269 16.55 -4.92 -11.99
CA ASP A 269 16.34 -5.98 -12.98
C ASP A 269 14.94 -6.60 -12.97
N SER A 270 14.10 -6.26 -11.99
CA SER A 270 12.79 -6.89 -11.78
C SER A 270 11.67 -5.87 -11.63
N TYR A 271 11.19 -5.63 -10.41
CA TYR A 271 10.07 -4.73 -10.13
C TYR A 271 10.07 -4.26 -8.67
N ILE A 272 9.37 -3.14 -8.43
CA ILE A 272 9.11 -2.59 -7.10
C ILE A 272 7.61 -2.65 -6.82
N LEU A 273 7.26 -3.15 -5.64
CA LEU A 273 5.96 -2.95 -5.01
C LEU A 273 6.10 -1.91 -3.90
N LEU A 274 5.15 -0.99 -3.82
CA LEU A 274 5.13 0.08 -2.83
C LEU A 274 3.73 0.19 -2.20
N SER A 275 3.66 0.02 -0.88
CA SER A 275 2.49 0.33 -0.05
C SER A 275 2.78 1.60 0.73
N ALA A 276 1.76 2.44 0.86
CA ALA A 276 1.82 3.73 1.57
C ALA A 276 1.99 3.60 3.09
N GLY A 277 2.13 2.39 3.62
CA GLY A 277 2.32 2.20 5.05
C GLY A 277 1.07 2.51 5.90
N PHE A 278 1.32 2.77 7.18
CA PHE A 278 0.28 2.96 8.18
C PHE A 278 -0.38 4.33 8.10
N ASP A 279 0.38 5.37 7.76
CA ASP A 279 -0.15 6.72 7.56
C ASP A 279 -0.99 6.85 6.28
N GLY A 280 -0.74 5.97 5.31
CA GLY A 280 -1.43 5.92 4.03
C GLY A 280 -1.02 7.05 3.08
N GLU A 281 0.17 7.62 3.28
CA GLU A 281 0.80 8.60 2.42
C GLU A 281 1.97 7.97 1.67
N TYR A 282 2.02 8.07 0.34
CA TYR A 282 3.20 7.60 -0.40
C TYR A 282 4.34 8.61 -0.32
N GLY A 283 5.54 8.14 0.00
CA GLY A 283 6.75 8.95 0.11
C GLY A 283 7.12 9.32 1.54
N THR A 284 6.50 8.68 2.51
CA THR A 284 6.83 8.82 3.93
C THR A 284 7.77 7.70 4.36
N ARG A 285 8.14 7.70 5.64
CA ARG A 285 9.17 6.77 6.16
C ARG A 285 8.61 5.37 6.44
N ASP A 286 7.31 5.23 6.63
CA ASP A 286 6.63 3.97 6.90
C ASP A 286 6.12 3.26 5.64
N ASP A 287 6.40 3.83 4.46
CA ASP A 287 6.30 3.14 3.17
C ASP A 287 6.94 1.76 3.24
N VAL A 288 6.21 0.77 2.75
CA VAL A 288 6.68 -0.62 2.70
C VAL A 288 7.00 -0.99 1.26
N TYR A 289 8.18 -1.56 1.06
CA TYR A 289 8.64 -2.05 -0.24
C TYR A 289 8.81 -3.58 -0.23
N ASN A 290 8.86 -4.21 -1.41
CA ASN A 290 9.23 -5.62 -1.59
C ASN A 290 10.75 -5.88 -1.54
N PHE A 291 11.50 -4.98 -0.91
CA PHE A 291 12.91 -5.16 -0.58
C PHE A 291 13.17 -4.59 0.80
N ASP A 292 14.19 -5.10 1.49
CA ASP A 292 14.59 -4.57 2.79
C ASP A 292 15.46 -3.32 2.61
N LYS A 293 14.96 -2.18 3.08
CA LYS A 293 15.74 -0.96 3.27
C LYS A 293 16.75 -1.18 4.41
N SER A 294 17.86 -0.46 4.44
CA SER A 294 18.93 -0.73 5.41
C SER A 294 18.48 -0.53 6.87
N LEU A 295 19.15 -1.23 7.80
CA LEU A 295 18.81 -1.31 9.24
C LEU A 295 18.69 0.04 9.97
N ILE A 296 19.24 1.12 9.41
CA ILE A 296 19.19 2.47 10.00
C ILE A 296 17.74 2.96 10.06
N ASP A 297 16.93 2.68 9.04
CA ASP A 297 15.52 3.08 9.01
C ASP A 297 14.65 2.27 9.97
N PHE A 298 15.00 1.01 10.24
CA PHE A 298 14.26 0.15 11.16
C PHE A 298 14.46 0.56 12.63
N VAL A 299 15.67 0.98 13.01
CA VAL A 299 15.95 1.49 14.36
C VAL A 299 15.32 2.86 14.57
N ASP A 300 15.37 3.74 13.56
CA ASP A 300 14.75 5.06 13.61
C ASP A 300 13.21 5.00 13.66
N PHE A 301 12.58 4.08 12.91
CA PHE A 301 11.14 3.86 12.96
C PHE A 301 10.65 3.52 14.38
N ILE A 302 11.42 2.67 15.09
CA ILE A 302 11.14 2.28 16.48
C ILE A 302 11.41 3.43 17.46
N GLN A 303 12.42 4.27 17.21
CA GLN A 303 12.80 5.35 18.13
C GLN A 303 11.93 6.60 18.02
N GLN A 304 11.33 6.89 16.85
CA GLN A 304 10.54 8.11 16.63
C GLN A 304 9.03 7.92 16.79
N ASN A 305 8.56 6.67 16.93
CA ASN A 305 7.15 6.33 17.17
C ASN A 305 6.98 5.53 18.47
N PRO A 306 7.22 6.14 19.65
CA PRO A 306 7.03 5.49 20.95
C PRO A 306 5.57 5.12 21.25
#